data_AF-A0A9P4SGC9-F1
#
_entry.id   AF-A0A9P4SGC9-F1
#
_cell.length_a   1.000
_cell.length_b   1.000
_cell.length_c   1.000
_cell.angle_alpha   90.00
_cell.angle_beta   90.00
_cell.angle_gamma   90.00
#
_symmetry.space_group_name_H-M   'P 1'
#
loop_
_entity.id
_entity.type
_entity.pdbx_description
1 polymer ?
#
loop_
_entity_poly.entity_id
_entity_poly.type
_entity_poly.pdbx_seq_one_letter_code
_entity_poly.pdbx_strand_id
1 'polypeptide(L)'
;MGFTSNLFNLVGLVLLGHAVYSAHEHSSQNPLHLPSSPPSFSPLTTPTSTTSLPTDIVLETLFSVLLISTGIVLGSSSLRPIQWSKWAGQLEREERVKKSVKEIREGTGNPYRILEERPGFVDVRGKRKEFMEWVRKGDDLAAK
;
A
#
# COMPACT_ATOMS: atom_id res chain seq x y z
N MET A 1 -1.92 10.76 0.14
CA MET A 1 -1.33 9.71 -0.73
C MET A 1 -2.46 9.02 -1.44
N GLY A 2 -2.32 8.75 -2.74
CA GLY A 2 -3.02 7.61 -3.33
C GLY A 2 -4.20 7.87 -4.26
N PHE A 3 -4.67 9.10 -4.53
CA PHE A 3 -5.77 9.25 -5.49
C PHE A 3 -5.41 8.68 -6.87
N THR A 4 -4.21 8.98 -7.37
CA THR A 4 -3.70 8.45 -8.64
C THR A 4 -3.47 6.94 -8.56
N SER A 5 -2.76 6.45 -7.55
CA SER A 5 -2.55 5.00 -7.35
C SER A 5 -3.87 4.22 -7.27
N ASN A 6 -4.85 4.71 -6.51
CA ASN A 6 -6.17 4.11 -6.38
C ASN A 6 -6.94 4.13 -7.69
N LEU A 7 -6.82 5.21 -8.47
CA LEU A 7 -7.43 5.31 -9.80
C LEU A 7 -6.86 4.26 -10.75
N PHE A 8 -5.54 4.14 -10.83
CA PHE A 8 -4.86 3.12 -11.65
C PHE A 8 -5.27 1.70 -11.23
N ASN A 9 -5.33 1.42 -9.92
CA ASN A 9 -5.74 0.13 -9.39
C ASN A 9 -7.22 -0.16 -9.68
N LEU A 10 -8.13 0.81 -9.50
CA LEU A 10 -9.55 0.63 -9.79
C LEU A 10 -9.80 0.35 -11.28
N VAL A 11 -9.24 1.19 -12.16
CA VAL A 11 -9.38 1.01 -13.61
C VAL A 11 -8.78 -0.33 -14.03
N GLY A 12 -7.59 -0.66 -13.54
CA GLY A 12 -6.93 -1.93 -13.83
C GLY A 12 -7.73 -3.15 -13.35
N LEU A 13 -8.34 -3.10 -12.17
CA LEU A 13 -9.17 -4.19 -11.64
C LEU A 13 -10.47 -4.37 -12.43
N VAL A 14 -11.11 -3.28 -12.86
CA VAL A 14 -12.31 -3.34 -13.70
C VAL A 14 -11.98 -3.97 -15.05
N LEU A 15 -10.90 -3.54 -15.70
CA LEU A 15 -10.45 -4.10 -16.97
C LEU A 15 -10.01 -5.57 -16.83
N LEU A 16 -9.33 -5.92 -15.74
CA LEU A 16 -8.94 -7.31 -15.47
C LEU A 16 -10.17 -8.21 -15.26
N GLY A 17 -11.17 -7.73 -14.52
CA GLY A 17 -12.43 -8.44 -14.32
C GLY A 17 -13.17 -8.65 -15.64
N HIS A 18 -13.21 -7.63 -16.49
CA HIS A 18 -13.77 -7.72 -17.84
C HIS A 18 -13.05 -8.77 -18.69
N ALA A 19 -11.72 -8.72 -18.77
CA ALA A 19 -10.94 -9.63 -19.59
C ALA A 19 -11.02 -11.10 -19.10
N VAL A 20 -11.07 -11.31 -17.78
CA VAL A 20 -11.29 -12.65 -17.19
C VAL A 20 -12.68 -13.18 -17.54
N TYR A 21 -13.70 -12.32 -17.49
CA TYR A 21 -15.05 -12.69 -17.90
C TYR A 21 -15.12 -13.04 -19.40
N SER A 22 -14.51 -12.23 -20.26
CA SER A 22 -14.40 -12.52 -21.71
C SER A 22 -13.69 -13.85 -21.98
N ALA A 23 -12.59 -14.14 -21.26
CA ALA A 23 -11.88 -15.41 -21.36
C ALA A 23 -12.74 -16.59 -20.93
N HIS A 24 -13.53 -16.43 -19.86
CA HIS A 24 -14.47 -17.42 -19.38
C HIS A 24 -15.57 -17.69 -20.42
N GLU A 25 -16.21 -16.65 -20.96
CA GLU A 25 -17.23 -16.81 -22.01
C GLU A 25 -16.65 -17.51 -23.25
N HIS A 26 -15.49 -17.08 -23.73
CA HIS A 26 -14.80 -17.68 -24.88
C HIS A 26 -14.48 -19.16 -24.64
N SER A 27 -14.03 -19.52 -23.43
CA SER A 27 -13.74 -20.91 -23.07
C SER A 27 -15.00 -21.75 -22.92
N SER A 28 -16.09 -21.16 -22.42
CA SER A 28 -17.38 -21.81 -22.22
C SER A 28 -18.14 -22.05 -23.53
N GLN A 29 -17.88 -21.25 -24.57
CA GLN A 29 -18.46 -21.39 -25.92
C GLN A 29 -17.64 -22.32 -26.82
N ASN A 30 -16.37 -22.57 -26.48
CA ASN A 30 -15.53 -23.54 -27.16
C ASN A 30 -15.20 -24.80 -26.30
N PRO A 31 -16.17 -25.44 -25.64
CA PRO A 31 -15.94 -26.70 -24.95
C PRO A 31 -15.93 -27.79 -26.01
N LEU A 32 -14.74 -28.23 -26.43
CA LEU A 32 -14.58 -29.49 -27.15
C LEU A 32 -15.29 -29.51 -28.53
N HIS A 33 -14.60 -29.06 -29.58
CA HIS A 33 -14.84 -29.59 -30.93
C HIS A 33 -14.47 -31.08 -30.92
N LEU A 34 -15.40 -31.91 -30.45
CA LEU A 34 -15.35 -33.35 -30.54
C LEU A 34 -15.10 -33.69 -32.02
N PRO A 35 -14.10 -34.52 -32.37
CA PRO A 35 -13.85 -34.86 -33.76
C PRO A 35 -15.01 -35.72 -34.28
N SER A 36 -16.01 -35.09 -34.89
CA SER A 36 -17.10 -35.78 -35.57
C SER A 36 -16.76 -36.16 -37.02
N SER A 37 -15.48 -36.13 -37.41
CA SER A 37 -15.04 -36.64 -38.71
C SER A 37 -14.34 -37.99 -38.54
N PRO A 38 -14.71 -39.01 -39.33
CA PRO A 38 -14.10 -40.34 -39.26
C PRO A 38 -12.59 -40.26 -39.57
N PRO A 39 -11.78 -41.24 -39.12
CA PRO A 39 -10.35 -41.23 -39.33
C PRO A 39 -10.02 -41.45 -40.81
N SER A 40 -9.79 -40.36 -41.54
CA SER A 40 -9.07 -40.40 -42.81
C SER A 40 -7.60 -40.67 -42.50
N PHE A 41 -7.17 -41.92 -42.72
CA PHE A 41 -5.78 -42.34 -42.66
C PHE A 41 -4.91 -41.45 -43.57
N SER A 42 -4.20 -40.50 -42.97
CA SER A 42 -3.08 -39.80 -43.59
C SER A 42 -1.95 -39.72 -42.56
N PRO A 43 -0.83 -40.44 -42.75
CA PRO A 43 0.24 -40.48 -41.77
C PRO A 43 1.16 -39.29 -42.04
N LEU A 44 0.86 -38.13 -41.44
CA LEU A 44 1.78 -37.04 -41.08
C LEU A 44 0.99 -35.73 -40.99
N THR A 45 0.23 -35.55 -39.92
CA THR A 45 -0.14 -34.21 -39.45
C THR A 45 -0.62 -34.33 -38.01
N THR A 46 0.20 -33.81 -37.09
CA THR A 46 -0.09 -33.69 -35.68
C THR A 46 -1.42 -32.93 -35.52
N PRO A 47 -2.44 -33.45 -34.81
CA PRO A 47 -3.65 -32.68 -34.52
C PRO A 47 -3.32 -31.63 -33.46
N THR A 48 -2.84 -30.47 -33.89
CA THR A 48 -2.65 -29.31 -33.01
C THR A 48 -3.99 -28.61 -32.83
N SER A 49 -4.86 -29.16 -32.00
CA SER A 49 -6.04 -28.45 -31.48
C SER A 49 -5.57 -27.43 -30.44
N THR A 50 -4.93 -26.35 -30.89
CA THR A 50 -4.62 -25.19 -30.05
C THR A 50 -5.85 -24.29 -30.02
N THR A 51 -6.66 -24.43 -28.98
CA THR A 51 -7.62 -23.39 -28.58
C THR A 51 -6.83 -22.19 -28.06
N SER A 52 -6.29 -21.37 -28.97
CA SER A 52 -5.60 -20.13 -28.63
C SER A 52 -6.61 -19.08 -28.22
N LEU A 53 -6.37 -18.36 -27.12
CA LEU A 53 -7.16 -17.20 -26.76
C LEU A 53 -7.06 -16.11 -27.84
N PRO A 54 -8.16 -15.39 -28.13
CA PRO A 54 -8.14 -14.21 -28.97
C PRO A 54 -7.10 -13.19 -28.48
N THR A 55 -6.39 -12.57 -29.43
CA THR A 55 -5.34 -11.59 -29.13
C THR A 55 -5.85 -10.38 -28.35
N ASP A 56 -7.08 -9.96 -28.60
CA ASP A 56 -7.84 -8.98 -27.82
C ASP A 56 -7.73 -9.24 -26.30
N ILE A 57 -8.16 -10.43 -25.86
CA ILE A 57 -8.22 -10.80 -24.44
C ILE A 57 -6.81 -10.82 -23.83
N VAL A 58 -5.82 -11.25 -24.62
CA VAL A 58 -4.41 -11.23 -24.20
C VAL A 58 -3.90 -9.80 -24.03
N LEU A 59 -4.23 -8.88 -24.93
CA LEU A 59 -3.83 -7.48 -24.81
C LEU A 59 -4.53 -6.77 -23.65
N GLU A 60 -5.83 -7.01 -23.46
CA GLU A 60 -6.59 -6.45 -22.32
C GLU A 60 -6.02 -6.92 -20.98
N THR A 61 -5.71 -8.22 -20.84
CA THR A 61 -5.11 -8.77 -19.62
C THR A 61 -3.72 -8.20 -19.35
N LEU A 62 -2.84 -8.15 -20.36
CA LEU A 62 -1.50 -7.58 -20.23
C LEU A 62 -1.56 -6.09 -19.83
N PHE A 63 -2.43 -5.32 -20.48
CA PHE A 63 -2.62 -3.91 -20.17
C PHE A 63 -3.17 -3.70 -18.76
N SER A 64 -4.14 -4.51 -18.34
CA SER A 64 -4.71 -4.46 -16.99
C SER A 64 -3.66 -4.75 -15.91
N VAL A 65 -2.82 -5.78 -16.12
CA VAL A 65 -1.72 -6.12 -15.21
C VAL A 65 -0.69 -5.01 -15.13
N LEU A 66 -0.37 -4.36 -16.26
CA LEU A 66 0.53 -3.19 -16.29
C LEU A 66 -0.04 -2.01 -15.50
N LEU A 67 -1.35 -1.74 -15.62
CA LEU A 67 -2.00 -0.67 -14.86
C LEU A 67 -2.00 -0.95 -13.35
N ILE A 68 -2.36 -2.17 -12.95
CA ILE A 68 -2.37 -2.56 -11.52
C ILE A 68 -0.96 -2.51 -10.95
N SER A 69 0.04 -3.08 -11.64
CA SER A 69 1.44 -3.05 -11.16
C SER A 69 1.95 -1.62 -11.02
N THR A 70 1.65 -0.74 -11.99
CA THR A 70 1.96 0.69 -11.91
C THR A 70 1.24 1.36 -10.73
N GLY A 71 -0.04 1.07 -10.54
CA GLY A 71 -0.85 1.59 -9.43
C GLY A 71 -0.27 1.20 -8.07
N ILE A 72 0.12 -0.06 -7.88
CA ILE A 72 0.76 -0.57 -6.66
C ILE A 72 2.10 0.14 -6.41
N VAL A 73 2.96 0.26 -7.43
CA VAL A 73 4.27 0.91 -7.29
C VAL A 73 4.11 2.39 -6.92
N LEU A 74 3.21 3.12 -7.56
CA LEU A 74 2.92 4.52 -7.23
C LEU A 74 2.26 4.69 -5.85
N GLY A 75 1.59 3.66 -5.35
CA GLY A 75 1.00 3.64 -4.01
C GLY A 75 2.00 3.33 -2.90
N SER A 76 3.20 2.86 -3.24
CA SER A 76 4.21 2.49 -2.26
C SER A 76 4.69 3.71 -1.47
N SER A 77 4.94 3.51 -0.17
CA SER A 77 5.53 4.55 0.67
C SER A 77 6.95 4.86 0.20
N SER A 78 7.33 6.14 0.22
CA SER A 78 8.72 6.53 -0.06
C SER A 78 9.70 5.71 0.79
N LEU A 79 10.78 5.26 0.15
CA LEU A 79 11.84 4.53 0.83
C LEU A 79 12.39 5.35 1.99
N ARG A 80 12.57 4.69 3.14
CA ARG A 80 13.21 5.31 4.30
C ARG A 80 14.71 5.43 4.01
N PRO A 81 15.36 6.54 4.40
CA PRO A 81 16.80 6.66 4.26
C PRO A 81 17.52 5.57 5.06
N ILE A 82 18.55 4.97 4.45
CA ILE A 82 19.39 3.94 5.07
C ILE A 82 20.30 4.52 6.16
N GLN A 83 20.70 5.79 6.02
CA GLN A 83 21.59 6.46 6.96
C GLN A 83 20.82 6.93 8.21
N TRP A 84 21.22 6.41 9.37
CA TRP A 84 20.58 6.71 10.65
C TRP A 84 20.54 8.22 10.96
N SER A 85 21.60 8.97 10.68
CA SER A 85 21.63 10.42 10.92
C SER A 85 20.62 11.19 10.08
N LYS A 86 20.44 10.81 8.81
CA LYS A 86 19.42 11.41 7.93
C LYS A 86 18.02 10.99 8.35
N TRP A 87 17.85 9.73 8.74
CA TRP A 87 16.56 9.23 9.23
C TRP A 87 16.16 9.90 10.54
N ALA A 88 17.05 9.96 11.53
CA ALA A 88 16.84 10.62 12.81
C ALA A 88 16.55 12.13 12.62
N GLY A 89 17.30 12.81 11.73
CA GLY A 89 17.04 14.21 11.42
C GLY A 89 15.67 14.45 10.75
N GLN A 90 15.22 13.54 9.88
CA GLN A 90 13.86 13.59 9.32
C GLN A 90 12.80 13.33 10.39
N LEU A 91 13.05 12.39 11.30
CA LEU A 91 12.16 12.02 12.38
C LEU A 91 11.95 13.18 13.36
N GLU A 92 13.02 13.85 13.78
CA GLU A 92 12.96 15.06 14.61
C GLU A 92 12.22 16.20 13.91
N ARG A 93 12.45 16.39 12.60
CA ARG A 93 11.77 17.43 11.83
C ARG A 93 10.27 17.15 11.69
N GLU A 94 9.91 15.91 11.41
CA GLU A 94 8.51 15.48 11.39
C GLU A 94 7.85 15.61 12.76
N GLU A 95 8.57 15.31 13.85
CA GLU A 95 8.07 15.49 15.21
C GLU A 95 7.81 16.97 15.51
N ARG A 96 8.73 17.88 15.16
CA ARG A 96 8.52 19.33 15.34
C ARG A 96 7.33 19.86 14.53
N VAL A 97 7.20 19.43 13.27
CA VAL A 97 6.09 19.83 12.39
C VAL A 97 4.76 19.25 12.86
N LYS A 98 4.73 18.01 13.36
CA LYS A 98 3.53 17.40 13.92
C LYS A 98 3.16 18.04 15.27
N LYS A 99 4.14 18.40 16.10
CA LYS A 99 3.93 19.09 17.39
C LYS A 99 3.35 20.50 17.22
N SER A 100 3.68 21.21 16.14
CA SER A 100 3.06 22.50 15.83
C SER A 100 1.65 22.40 15.24
N VAL A 101 1.29 21.26 14.64
CA VAL A 101 0.00 21.04 13.96
C VAL A 101 -1.00 20.26 14.82
N LYS A 102 -0.55 19.57 15.87
CA LYS A 102 -1.33 18.51 16.50
C LYS A 102 -1.14 18.44 18.02
N GLU A 103 -1.84 19.31 18.74
CA GLU A 103 -2.15 19.14 20.15
C GLU A 103 -3.17 17.99 20.38
N ILE A 104 -3.78 17.38 19.34
CA ILE A 104 -5.01 16.56 19.51
C ILE A 104 -4.95 15.10 19.04
N ARG A 105 -3.89 14.55 18.42
CA ARG A 105 -3.86 13.07 18.19
C ARG A 105 -2.47 12.45 18.37
N GLU A 106 -2.28 11.89 19.56
CA GLU A 106 -1.25 10.92 19.89
C GLU A 106 -1.29 9.73 18.91
N GLY A 107 -0.12 9.29 18.45
CA GLY A 107 -0.02 8.04 17.68
C GLY A 107 0.73 8.09 16.35
N THR A 108 1.53 9.11 16.06
CA THR A 108 2.49 9.04 14.92
C THR A 108 3.76 9.87 15.21
N GLY A 109 4.45 9.54 16.30
CA GLY A 109 5.76 10.09 16.68
C GLY A 109 6.89 9.09 16.51
N ASN A 110 8.12 9.48 16.89
CA ASN A 110 9.33 8.65 16.87
C ASN A 110 9.03 7.23 17.44
N PRO A 111 9.20 6.14 16.66
CA PRO A 111 8.92 4.78 17.14
C PRO A 111 9.83 4.33 18.29
N TYR A 112 10.97 5.00 18.48
CA TYR A 112 11.92 4.74 19.56
C TYR A 112 11.77 5.70 20.74
N ARG A 113 10.72 6.53 20.76
CA ARG A 113 10.46 7.49 21.84
C ARG A 113 10.50 6.82 23.22
N ILE A 114 9.98 5.60 23.35
CA ILE A 114 10.00 4.84 24.61
C ILE A 114 11.43 4.53 25.09
N LEU A 115 12.35 4.26 24.17
CA LEU A 115 13.77 4.00 24.47
C LEU A 115 14.54 5.28 24.79
N GLU A 116 14.14 6.40 24.20
CA GLU A 116 14.75 7.73 24.42
C GLU A 116 14.24 8.37 25.71
N GLU A 117 12.93 8.44 25.92
CA GLU A 117 12.30 9.03 27.12
C GLU A 117 12.53 8.19 28.36
N ARG A 118 12.82 6.88 28.20
CA ARG A 118 13.08 5.94 29.30
C ARG A 118 12.13 6.14 30.48
N PRO A 119 10.81 5.92 30.30
CA PRO A 119 9.80 6.26 31.30
C PRO A 119 10.05 5.60 32.66
N GLY A 120 10.71 4.45 32.70
CA GLY A 120 11.10 3.76 33.94
C GLY A 120 12.25 4.40 34.74
N PHE A 121 12.99 5.36 34.16
CA PHE A 121 14.12 6.05 34.81
C PHE A 121 13.81 7.52 35.11
N VAL A 122 12.55 7.92 35.01
CA VAL A 122 12.13 9.29 35.34
C VAL A 122 12.25 9.51 36.85
N ASP A 123 12.93 10.58 37.26
CA ASP A 123 12.92 11.01 38.67
C ASP A 123 11.54 11.54 39.05
N VAL A 124 10.73 10.65 39.63
CA VAL A 124 9.38 10.94 40.10
C VAL A 124 9.39 12.05 41.18
N ARG A 125 10.44 12.13 42.00
CA ARG A 125 10.51 13.12 43.09
C ARG A 125 10.84 14.51 42.54
N GLY A 126 11.78 14.60 41.61
CA GLY A 126 12.09 15.83 40.89
C GLY A 126 10.87 16.38 40.14
N LYS A 127 10.19 15.53 39.35
CA LYS A 127 9.00 15.93 38.58
C LYS A 127 7.84 16.41 39.46
N ARG A 128 7.65 15.80 40.63
CA ARG A 128 6.64 16.27 41.60
C ARG A 128 6.98 17.67 42.14
N LYS A 129 8.25 17.96 42.41
CA LYS A 129 8.69 19.30 42.85
C LYS A 129 8.48 20.35 41.76
N GLU A 130 8.89 20.05 40.53
CA GLU A 130 8.66 20.93 39.36
C GLU A 130 7.17 21.24 39.18
N PHE A 131 6.30 20.23 39.30
CA PHE A 131 4.86 20.43 39.21
C PHE A 131 4.32 21.32 40.34
N MET A 132 4.72 21.07 41.59
CA MET A 132 4.31 21.91 42.73
C MET A 132 4.75 23.37 42.58
N GLU A 133 5.97 23.60 42.08
CA GLU A 133 6.49 24.94 41.82
C GLU A 133 5.73 25.63 40.69
N TRP A 134 5.38 24.89 39.63
CA TRP A 134 4.55 25.39 38.55
C TRP A 134 3.13 25.77 39.02
N VAL A 135 2.48 24.93 39.84
CA VAL A 135 1.16 25.24 40.44
C VAL A 135 1.23 26.51 41.29
N ARG A 136 2.23 26.60 42.18
CA ARG A 136 2.43 27.78 43.03
C ARG A 136 2.61 29.06 42.21
N LYS A 137 3.37 28.99 41.11
CA LYS A 137 3.56 30.12 40.20
C LYS A 137 2.27 30.50 39.46
N GLY A 138 1.42 29.52 39.14
CA GLY A 138 0.10 29.76 38.56
C GLY A 138 -0.85 30.47 39.53
N ASP A 139 -0.87 30.05 40.79
CA ASP A 139 -1.67 30.67 41.85
C ASP A 139 -1.20 32.12 42.14
N ASP A 140 0.11 32.35 42.19
CA ASP A 140 0.71 33.69 42.36
C ASP A 140 0.34 34.65 41.20
N LEU A 141 0.11 34.13 39.98
CA LEU A 141 -0.32 34.90 38.82
C LEU A 141 -1.83 35.16 38.79
N ALA A 142 -2.63 34.30 39.43
CA ALA A 142 -4.09 34.46 39.53
C ALA A 142 -4.51 35.37 40.70
N ALA A 143 -3.66 35.50 41.73
CA ALA A 143 -3.90 36.34 42.90
C ALA A 143 -3.48 37.82 42.72
N LYS A 144 -3.02 38.21 41.52
CA LYS A 144 -2.51 39.54 41.19
C LYS A 144 -3.36 40.21 40.14
#